data_AF-A0A7V8ZS68-F1
#
_entry.id   AF-A0A7V8ZS68-F1
#
_cell.length_a   1.000
_cell.length_b   1.000
_cell.length_c   1.000
_cell.angle_alpha   90.00
_cell.angle_beta   90.00
_cell.angle_gamma   90.00
#
_symmetry.space_group_name_H-M   'P 1'
#
loop_
_entity.id
_entity.type
_entity.pdbx_description
1 polymer ?
#
loop_
_entity_poly.entity_id
_entity_poly.type
_entity_poly.pdbx_seq_one_letter_code
_entity_poly.pdbx_strand_id
1 'polypeptide(L)'
;RKKHGQFYTRVEVVDLINSFAIRTGEEKVMDPACGGGTFLVRAYARKRELAHGRRHAQLLSDLYGVDVSPFATQLTTINLATRELIAEENYPQIARSDFFDVDPHKTFLSLPRPIKAAGLGPAQQRAVEIPQLDAMIANPPYVRQEDIPKAKAKSARDARPPRATKEFYQWLIKKEDGGELSGRSDLHCYFWPHAASMLKDDGWLCFLTSSQWLDVEYGFRLQGWLLANFEIAAVFESIDEPWFIGARVATAVTILRKQRDEKKRMENVVRFVQLRRPMREILAHDGTTVGAMNAADSFRDEVLALTENVSNQRYRARLVPQADLWREGVKLGAIIKGTTPDDSKDKAATQTGEYYGGKWGVYLRAPDLWFDLLEKYGGRFAPLGALAEIRFGVKSGKDSFFFPRDCSADCLTRIADAAGFEREYGVPRKDIELGRVKLVLCGEERGEIRPLESKYLEPEVHSLMEIDGFTVAPEDCARMILLVNKKKSALKGTYALKYLEWGGEAEHPQVGNLRRAHHGRPRMVRPDRPSPRPCTLAQGKAISAYRSCQSEPSDRKLSTLRNIPARCHG
;
A
#
# COMPACT_ATOMS: atom_id res chain seq x y z
N ARG A 1 21.16 0.85 -11.57
CA ARG A 1 20.39 0.33 -10.40
C ARG A 1 21.32 0.35 -9.20
N LYS A 2 21.19 1.28 -8.24
CA LYS A 2 21.98 1.24 -6.99
C LYS A 2 21.54 0.01 -6.20
N LYS A 3 22.42 -0.98 -6.05
CA LYS A 3 22.13 -2.33 -5.52
C LYS A 3 22.05 -2.38 -3.98
N HIS A 4 22.23 -1.23 -3.31
CA HIS A 4 22.14 -1.06 -1.86
C HIS A 4 21.23 0.14 -1.60
N GLY A 5 19.95 -0.09 -1.29
CA GLY A 5 18.90 0.93 -1.12
C GLY A 5 19.11 1.87 0.08
N GLN A 6 20.28 2.49 0.18
CA GLN A 6 20.58 3.53 1.15
C GLN A 6 19.94 4.82 0.65
N PHE A 7 18.83 5.19 1.27
CA PHE A 7 18.17 6.46 1.06
C PHE A 7 18.64 7.42 2.14
N TYR A 8 19.34 8.49 1.72
CA TYR A 8 19.72 9.55 2.65
C TYR A 8 18.52 10.45 2.88
N THR A 9 18.01 10.45 4.10
CA THR A 9 16.97 11.39 4.57
C THR A 9 17.58 12.78 4.69
N ARG A 10 16.83 13.79 4.26
CA ARG A 10 17.23 15.20 4.44
C ARG A 10 17.33 15.55 5.92
N VAL A 11 18.35 16.32 6.28
CA VAL A 11 18.68 16.62 7.69
C VAL A 11 17.57 17.44 8.35
N GLU A 12 16.92 18.32 7.61
CA GLU A 12 15.84 19.18 8.09
C GLU A 12 14.59 18.37 8.49
N VAL A 13 14.32 17.28 7.77
CA VAL A 13 13.22 16.34 8.09
C VAL A 13 13.55 15.56 9.35
N VAL A 14 14.80 15.13 9.48
CA VAL A 14 15.30 14.44 10.69
C VAL A 14 15.26 15.35 11.91
N ASP A 15 15.65 16.62 11.75
CA ASP A 15 15.63 17.61 12.84
C ASP A 15 14.21 17.92 13.29
N LEU A 16 13.25 18.03 12.35
CA LEU A 16 11.84 18.12 12.68
C LEU A 16 11.36 16.91 13.47
N ILE A 17 11.65 15.68 13.03
CA ILE A 17 11.24 14.47 13.77
C ILE A 17 11.86 14.46 15.19
N ASN A 18 13.15 14.74 15.29
CA ASN A 18 13.88 14.77 16.55
C ASN A 18 13.36 15.85 17.49
N SER A 19 12.84 16.97 16.98
CA SER A 19 12.29 18.02 17.83
C SER A 19 11.04 17.56 18.58
N PHE A 20 10.21 16.68 18.00
CA PHE A 20 9.09 16.08 18.74
C PHE A 20 9.56 15.09 19.80
N ALA A 21 10.50 14.21 19.42
CA ALA A 21 10.89 13.03 20.18
C ALA A 21 11.93 13.27 21.30
N ILE A 22 12.75 14.32 21.19
CA ILE A 22 13.88 14.58 22.11
C ILE A 22 13.72 16.01 22.65
N ARG A 23 13.30 16.16 23.90
CA ARG A 23 12.93 17.44 24.52
C ARG A 23 13.94 17.89 25.58
N THR A 24 14.53 16.97 26.33
CA THR A 24 15.43 17.29 27.46
C THR A 24 16.88 16.93 27.17
N GLY A 25 17.12 15.99 26.24
CA GLY A 25 18.45 15.46 25.97
C GLY A 25 18.77 14.18 26.74
N GLU A 26 17.87 13.71 27.61
CA GLU A 26 18.01 12.50 28.43
C GLU A 26 17.26 11.29 27.85
N GLU A 27 16.43 11.51 26.83
CA GLU A 27 15.58 10.47 26.23
C GLU A 27 16.42 9.32 25.68
N LYS A 28 16.02 8.06 25.92
CA LYS A 28 16.61 6.89 25.27
C LYS A 28 15.96 6.66 23.92
N VAL A 29 16.75 6.69 22.86
CA VAL A 29 16.26 6.78 21.49
C VAL A 29 16.81 5.62 20.66
N MET A 30 15.94 5.00 19.86
CA MET A 30 16.34 3.98 18.90
C MET A 30 15.99 4.38 17.46
N ASP A 31 16.91 4.07 16.55
CA ASP A 31 16.63 3.97 15.12
C ASP A 31 16.68 2.49 14.67
N PRO A 32 15.52 1.85 14.40
CA PRO A 32 15.43 0.44 14.01
C PRO A 32 15.86 0.15 12.57
N ALA A 33 16.20 1.17 11.78
CA ALA A 33 16.69 1.03 10.41
C ALA A 33 17.72 2.11 10.10
N CYS A 34 18.81 2.14 10.87
CA CYS A 34 19.64 3.33 11.04
C CYS A 34 20.43 3.77 9.81
N GLY A 35 20.61 2.90 8.81
CA GLY A 35 21.27 3.25 7.56
C GLY A 35 22.67 3.84 7.80
N GLY A 36 22.94 5.01 7.20
CA GLY A 36 24.20 5.74 7.42
C GLY A 36 24.27 6.51 8.75
N GLY A 37 23.22 6.45 9.58
CA GLY A 37 23.19 7.00 10.93
C GLY A 37 22.66 8.42 11.03
N THR A 38 22.02 8.98 9.99
CA THR A 38 21.59 10.40 9.98
C THR A 38 20.71 10.74 11.18
N PHE A 39 19.68 9.93 11.49
CA PHE A 39 18.81 10.15 12.66
C PHE A 39 19.59 10.16 13.97
N LEU A 40 20.42 9.14 14.21
CA LEU A 40 21.20 9.01 15.45
C LEU A 40 22.26 10.10 15.60
N VAL A 41 22.91 10.52 14.50
CA VAL A 41 23.90 11.61 14.52
C VAL A 41 23.23 12.95 14.84
N ARG A 42 22.07 13.23 14.26
CA ARG A 42 21.30 14.44 14.58
C ARG A 42 20.72 14.38 15.99
N ALA A 43 20.28 13.21 16.45
CA ALA A 43 19.86 13.00 17.83
C ALA A 43 21.01 13.25 18.83
N TYR A 44 22.22 12.74 18.54
CA TYR A 44 23.41 13.03 19.34
C TYR A 44 23.68 14.53 19.42
N ALA A 45 23.70 15.23 18.28
CA ALA A 45 23.95 16.67 18.23
C ALA A 45 22.91 17.43 19.06
N ARG A 46 21.63 17.12 18.88
CA ARG A 46 20.54 17.72 19.64
C ARG A 46 20.67 17.49 21.14
N LYS A 47 20.92 16.26 21.58
CA LYS A 47 21.10 15.94 23.01
C LYS A 47 22.27 16.71 23.63
N ARG A 48 23.37 16.87 22.89
CA ARG A 48 24.53 17.64 23.35
C ARG A 48 24.22 19.13 23.53
N GLU A 49 23.39 19.69 22.65
CA GLU A 49 22.93 21.09 22.78
C GLU A 49 21.91 21.24 23.93
N LEU A 50 20.99 20.29 24.11
CA LEU A 50 19.99 20.36 25.19
C LEU A 50 20.60 20.12 26.58
N ALA A 51 21.64 19.28 26.67
CA ALA A 51 22.24 18.86 27.92
C ALA A 51 23.77 18.98 27.86
N HIS A 52 24.28 20.21 27.80
CA HIS A 52 25.71 20.55 27.65
C HIS A 52 26.66 19.89 28.67
N GLY A 53 26.17 19.57 29.86
CA GLY A 53 26.96 18.91 30.91
C GLY A 53 27.19 17.41 30.70
N ARG A 54 26.53 16.78 29.73
CA ARG A 54 26.61 15.33 29.50
C ARG A 54 27.82 14.96 28.66
N ARG A 55 28.56 13.95 29.12
CA ARG A 55 29.76 13.44 28.44
C ARG A 55 29.40 12.58 27.23
N HIS A 56 30.34 12.48 26.29
CA HIS A 56 30.21 11.66 25.08
C HIS A 56 29.66 10.25 25.33
N ALA A 57 30.26 9.52 26.27
CA ALA A 57 29.85 8.16 26.62
C ALA A 57 28.40 8.06 27.09
N GLN A 58 27.90 9.08 27.81
CA GLN A 58 26.52 9.14 28.29
C GLN A 58 25.57 9.36 27.11
N LEU A 59 25.91 10.28 26.20
CA LEU A 59 25.13 10.53 24.99
C LEU A 59 25.04 9.29 24.10
N LEU A 60 26.16 8.56 23.90
CA LEU A 60 26.18 7.31 23.16
C LEU A 60 25.37 6.20 23.84
N SER A 61 25.37 6.16 25.17
CA SER A 61 24.64 5.13 25.94
C SER A 61 23.12 5.24 25.85
N ASP A 62 22.60 6.37 25.38
CA ASP A 62 21.16 6.58 25.17
C ASP A 62 20.73 6.44 23.70
N LEU A 63 21.65 6.10 22.80
CA LEU A 63 21.38 5.94 21.38
C LEU A 63 21.56 4.48 20.97
N TYR A 64 20.52 3.92 20.38
CA TYR A 64 20.46 2.54 19.92
C TYR A 64 20.19 2.52 18.41
N GLY A 65 20.92 1.70 17.65
CA GLY A 65 20.74 1.60 16.21
C GLY A 65 20.70 0.17 15.72
N VAL A 66 19.84 -0.13 14.76
CA VAL A 66 19.76 -1.44 14.12
C VAL A 66 19.77 -1.27 12.61
N ASP A 67 20.57 -2.07 11.91
CA ASP A 67 20.45 -2.21 10.46
C ASP A 67 20.91 -3.60 10.00
N VAL A 68 20.23 -4.14 8.99
CA VAL A 68 20.58 -5.44 8.38
C VAL A 68 21.92 -5.39 7.63
N SER A 69 22.31 -4.20 7.16
CA SER A 69 23.49 -3.98 6.34
C SER A 69 24.75 -3.82 7.20
N PRO A 70 25.77 -4.67 7.03
CA PRO A 70 27.06 -4.52 7.71
C PRO A 70 27.75 -3.19 7.38
N PHE A 71 27.62 -2.68 6.15
CA PHE A 71 28.21 -1.39 5.78
C PHE A 71 27.51 -0.22 6.48
N ALA A 72 26.18 -0.27 6.59
CA ALA A 72 25.37 0.78 7.22
C ALA A 72 25.68 0.89 8.72
N THR A 73 25.70 -0.24 9.41
CA THR A 73 26.05 -0.32 10.83
C THR A 73 27.47 0.19 11.10
N GLN A 74 28.47 -0.22 10.29
CA GLN A 74 29.84 0.29 10.40
C GLN A 74 29.92 1.81 10.21
N LEU A 75 29.27 2.33 9.17
CA LEU A 75 29.26 3.77 8.88
C LEU A 75 28.60 4.57 10.01
N THR A 76 27.48 4.08 10.55
CA THR A 76 26.79 4.69 11.69
C THR A 76 27.68 4.71 12.93
N THR A 77 28.34 3.59 13.25
CA THR A 77 29.27 3.50 14.38
C THR A 77 30.42 4.50 14.22
N ILE A 78 31.03 4.60 13.04
CA ILE A 78 32.10 5.59 12.78
C ILE A 78 31.57 7.02 12.91
N ASN A 79 30.41 7.32 12.33
CA ASN A 79 29.83 8.66 12.37
C ASN A 79 29.51 9.13 13.79
N LEU A 80 29.05 8.22 14.67
CA LEU A 80 28.82 8.52 16.08
C LEU A 80 30.12 8.62 16.87
N ALA A 81 31.04 7.67 16.68
CA ALA A 81 32.30 7.65 17.43
C ALA A 81 33.20 8.84 17.10
N THR A 82 33.23 9.28 15.84
CA THR A 82 34.01 10.45 15.39
C THR A 82 33.49 11.78 15.93
N ARG A 83 32.35 11.82 16.65
CA ARG A 83 31.89 13.06 17.29
C ARG A 83 32.83 13.52 18.42
N GLU A 84 33.56 12.59 19.04
CA GLU A 84 34.62 12.89 20.01
C GLU A 84 35.70 11.79 19.97
N LEU A 85 36.73 12.00 19.15
CA LEU A 85 37.77 10.97 18.88
C LEU A 85 38.65 10.63 20.08
N ILE A 86 38.76 11.53 21.06
CA ILE A 86 39.70 11.42 22.18
C ILE A 86 39.05 10.70 23.40
N ALA A 87 37.75 10.44 23.36
CA ALA A 87 37.03 9.81 24.47
C ALA A 87 37.46 8.33 24.66
N GLU A 88 37.87 7.96 25.87
CA GLU A 88 38.24 6.59 26.23
C GLU A 88 37.06 5.59 26.11
N GLU A 89 35.84 6.06 26.40
CA GLU A 89 34.61 5.27 26.32
C GLU A 89 33.80 5.66 25.08
N ASN A 90 34.16 5.08 23.93
CA ASN A 90 33.60 5.44 22.62
C ASN A 90 32.98 4.22 21.91
N TYR A 91 31.92 3.66 22.50
CA TYR A 91 31.27 2.46 22.01
C TYR A 91 29.78 2.69 21.68
N PRO A 92 29.46 3.17 20.45
CA PRO A 92 28.08 3.30 19.99
C PRO A 92 27.31 1.97 20.02
N GLN A 93 26.04 1.99 20.41
CA GLN A 93 25.21 0.78 20.56
C GLN A 93 24.48 0.45 19.25
N ILE A 94 25.25 0.06 18.23
CA ILE A 94 24.76 -0.23 16.88
C ILE A 94 24.85 -1.73 16.61
N ALA A 95 23.70 -2.38 16.41
CA ALA A 95 23.60 -3.81 16.15
C ALA A 95 23.35 -4.10 14.67
N ARG A 96 24.09 -5.08 14.13
CA ARG A 96 23.79 -5.67 12.83
C ARG A 96 22.77 -6.80 13.01
N SER A 97 21.49 -6.48 12.84
CA SER A 97 20.38 -7.42 12.97
C SER A 97 19.24 -7.03 12.03
N ASP A 98 18.35 -7.97 11.75
CA ASP A 98 16.98 -7.62 11.37
C ASP A 98 16.29 -7.03 12.60
N PHE A 99 15.59 -5.91 12.43
CA PHE A 99 14.86 -5.27 13.53
C PHE A 99 13.82 -6.23 14.11
N PHE A 100 13.12 -6.99 13.28
CA PHE A 100 12.09 -7.95 13.73
C PHE A 100 12.66 -9.16 14.50
N ASP A 101 13.99 -9.29 14.56
CA ASP A 101 14.67 -10.28 15.38
C ASP A 101 15.15 -9.74 16.73
N VAL A 102 15.01 -8.43 16.95
CA VAL A 102 15.36 -7.77 18.21
C VAL A 102 14.27 -8.07 19.24
N ASP A 103 14.67 -8.68 20.34
CA ASP A 103 13.79 -9.04 21.46
C ASP A 103 14.20 -8.15 22.65
N PRO A 104 13.31 -7.29 23.17
CA PRO A 104 13.66 -6.33 24.22
C PRO A 104 14.03 -7.02 25.55
N HIS A 105 13.70 -8.31 25.71
CA HIS A 105 14.02 -9.10 26.90
C HIS A 105 15.35 -9.88 26.76
N LYS A 106 16.10 -9.66 25.69
CA LYS A 106 17.39 -10.33 25.44
C LYS A 106 18.51 -9.31 25.28
N THR A 107 19.74 -9.81 25.43
CA THR A 107 20.94 -9.06 25.12
C THR A 107 20.87 -8.54 23.68
N PHE A 108 20.95 -7.21 23.54
CA PHE A 108 20.91 -6.51 22.27
C PHE A 108 22.25 -6.59 21.52
N LEU A 109 23.35 -6.28 22.20
CA LEU A 109 24.71 -6.53 21.70
C LEU A 109 25.71 -6.62 22.86
N SER A 110 26.93 -7.06 22.55
CA SER A 110 28.04 -7.08 23.51
C SER A 110 29.10 -6.06 23.10
N LEU A 111 29.49 -5.19 24.03
CA LEU A 111 30.52 -4.17 23.83
C LEU A 111 31.72 -4.40 24.76
N PRO A 112 32.94 -3.96 24.38
CA PRO A 112 34.07 -3.99 25.30
C PRO A 112 33.80 -3.18 26.58
N ARG A 113 34.32 -3.66 27.71
CA ARG A 113 34.43 -2.91 28.97
C ARG A 113 35.77 -2.16 28.99
N PRO A 114 35.81 -0.93 29.53
CA PRO A 114 37.06 -0.26 29.84
C PRO A 114 37.88 -1.10 30.83
N ILE A 115 39.14 -1.40 30.49
CA ILE A 115 40.02 -2.21 31.33
C ILE A 115 40.47 -1.36 32.52
N LYS A 116 40.03 -1.71 33.74
CA LYS A 116 40.37 -0.96 34.97
C LYS A 116 41.68 -1.39 35.65
N ALA A 117 42.43 -2.37 35.14
CA ALA A 117 43.69 -2.81 35.74
C ALA A 117 44.70 -3.30 34.70
N ALA A 118 45.97 -2.93 34.90
CA ALA A 118 47.13 -3.26 34.07
C ALA A 118 47.47 -4.76 34.08
N GLY A 119 46.65 -5.58 33.44
CA GLY A 119 46.88 -7.01 33.26
C GLY A 119 46.39 -7.50 31.90
N LEU A 120 47.17 -8.38 31.27
CA LEU A 120 46.92 -9.05 29.98
C LEU A 120 45.74 -10.06 30.03
N GLY A 121 44.65 -9.73 30.71
CA GLY A 121 43.43 -10.53 30.69
C GLY A 121 42.61 -10.30 29.41
N PRO A 122 41.80 -11.28 28.96
CA PRO A 122 40.93 -11.10 27.80
C PRO A 122 39.99 -9.91 28.01
N ALA A 123 39.80 -9.10 26.96
CA ALA A 123 38.95 -7.91 26.99
C ALA A 123 37.52 -8.27 27.46
N GLN A 124 37.19 -7.88 28.70
CA GLN A 124 35.88 -8.14 29.28
C GLN A 124 34.80 -7.47 28.45
N GLN A 125 33.69 -8.15 28.17
CA GLN A 125 32.54 -7.60 27.44
C GLN A 125 31.43 -7.21 28.41
N ARG A 126 30.67 -6.16 28.10
CA ARG A 126 29.38 -5.81 28.73
C ARG A 126 28.26 -6.20 27.78
N ALA A 127 27.27 -6.92 28.31
CA ALA A 127 25.99 -7.08 27.65
C ALA A 127 25.25 -5.73 27.67
N VAL A 128 24.74 -5.31 26.53
CA VAL A 128 23.82 -4.18 26.39
C VAL A 128 22.42 -4.76 26.27
N GLU A 129 21.51 -4.28 27.11
CA GLU A 129 20.08 -4.55 27.00
C GLU A 129 19.37 -3.30 26.48
N ILE A 130 18.23 -3.49 25.81
CA ILE A 130 17.37 -2.37 25.41
C ILE A 130 16.45 -2.06 26.61
N PRO A 131 16.60 -0.90 27.27
CA PRO A 131 15.62 -0.47 28.25
C PRO A 131 14.33 -0.09 27.53
N GLN A 132 13.24 0.14 28.27
CA GLN A 132 12.11 0.85 27.67
C GLN A 132 12.58 2.20 27.12
N LEU A 133 12.17 2.50 25.89
CA LEU A 133 12.64 3.64 25.12
C LEU A 133 11.68 4.82 25.26
N ASP A 134 12.25 6.03 25.29
CA ASP A 134 11.50 7.29 25.28
C ASP A 134 11.09 7.64 23.85
N ALA A 135 11.89 7.25 22.86
CA ALA A 135 11.57 7.49 21.46
C ALA A 135 12.06 6.43 20.47
N MET A 136 11.28 6.26 19.41
CA MET A 136 11.60 5.50 18.20
C MET A 136 11.54 6.46 17.01
N ILE A 137 12.68 6.67 16.35
CA ILE A 137 12.82 7.58 15.20
C ILE A 137 13.41 6.82 14.03
N ALA A 138 12.80 6.91 12.83
CA ALA A 138 13.28 6.11 11.72
C ALA A 138 12.81 6.61 10.36
N ASN A 139 13.52 6.14 9.33
CA ASN A 139 13.01 6.04 7.96
C ASN A 139 13.02 4.54 7.56
N PRO A 140 11.97 3.77 7.91
CA PRO A 140 11.94 2.33 7.67
C PRO A 140 12.04 1.95 6.18
N PRO A 141 12.37 0.69 5.85
CA PRO A 141 12.52 0.26 4.47
C PRO A 141 11.20 0.24 3.67
N TYR A 142 11.25 0.76 2.44
CA TYR A 142 10.12 0.85 1.50
C TYR A 142 9.95 -0.43 0.67
N VAL A 143 9.69 -1.56 1.35
CA VAL A 143 9.47 -2.86 0.69
C VAL A 143 7.98 -3.12 0.55
N ARG A 144 7.53 -3.27 -0.71
CA ARG A 144 6.13 -3.52 -1.03
C ARG A 144 5.73 -4.95 -0.68
N GLN A 145 4.45 -5.16 -0.38
CA GLN A 145 3.93 -6.48 -0.03
C GLN A 145 4.25 -7.58 -1.07
N GLU A 146 4.35 -7.26 -2.36
CA GLU A 146 4.67 -8.24 -3.41
C GLU A 146 6.10 -8.77 -3.32
N ASP A 147 7.01 -7.99 -2.73
CA ASP A 147 8.43 -8.33 -2.59
C ASP A 147 8.73 -9.07 -1.29
N ILE A 148 7.76 -9.15 -0.36
CA ILE A 148 7.90 -9.89 0.89
C ILE A 148 7.65 -11.38 0.64
N PRO A 149 8.63 -12.27 0.94
CA PRO A 149 8.47 -13.71 0.79
C PRO A 149 7.28 -14.28 1.58
N LYS A 150 6.64 -15.30 1.00
CA LYS A 150 5.66 -16.15 1.70
C LYS A 150 6.32 -17.43 2.19
N ALA A 151 5.93 -17.90 3.37
CA ALA A 151 6.35 -19.20 3.87
C ALA A 151 5.88 -20.33 2.93
N LYS A 152 6.79 -21.25 2.57
CA LYS A 152 6.49 -22.35 1.63
C LYS A 152 5.68 -23.50 2.22
N ALA A 153 5.38 -23.48 3.52
CA ALA A 153 4.59 -24.51 4.20
C ALA A 153 3.63 -23.88 5.22
N LYS A 154 2.44 -24.47 5.38
CA LYS A 154 1.62 -24.27 6.58
C LYS A 154 2.37 -24.91 7.73
N SER A 155 3.18 -24.14 8.45
CA SER A 155 3.67 -24.58 9.75
C SER A 155 2.47 -24.89 10.64
N ALA A 156 2.63 -25.80 11.61
CA ALA A 156 1.60 -26.04 12.63
C ALA A 156 1.17 -24.70 13.24
N ARG A 157 -0.09 -24.60 13.67
CA ARG A 157 -0.76 -23.35 14.10
C ARG A 157 0.03 -22.57 15.17
N ASP A 158 0.89 -23.26 15.93
CA ASP A 158 1.66 -22.73 17.06
C ASP A 158 3.18 -22.63 16.82
N ALA A 159 3.67 -23.04 15.64
CA ALA A 159 5.09 -22.95 15.33
C ALA A 159 5.47 -21.55 14.82
N ARG A 160 6.56 -20.97 15.36
CA ARG A 160 7.12 -19.69 14.89
C ARG A 160 7.40 -19.78 13.37
N PRO A 161 6.78 -18.92 12.54
CA PRO A 161 7.01 -18.97 11.10
C PRO A 161 8.46 -18.59 10.73
N PRO A 162 8.94 -18.98 9.53
CA PRO A 162 10.27 -18.60 9.06
C PRO A 162 10.45 -17.08 9.04
N ARG A 163 11.60 -16.59 9.54
CA ARG A 163 11.94 -15.17 9.56
C ARG A 163 11.87 -14.54 8.16
N ALA A 164 11.66 -13.23 8.12
CA ALA A 164 11.53 -12.46 6.88
C ALA A 164 10.40 -12.93 5.93
N THR A 165 9.34 -13.53 6.48
CA THR A 165 8.12 -13.90 5.74
C THR A 165 6.91 -13.11 6.22
N LYS A 166 5.89 -13.00 5.36
CA LYS A 166 4.61 -12.37 5.72
C LYS A 166 4.00 -12.98 6.98
N GLU A 167 4.01 -14.31 7.06
CA GLU A 167 3.45 -15.06 8.17
C GLU A 167 4.22 -14.78 9.48
N PHE A 168 5.54 -14.61 9.41
CA PHE A 168 6.35 -14.25 10.58
C PHE A 168 6.00 -12.87 11.12
N TYR A 169 5.87 -11.87 10.25
CA TYR A 169 5.53 -10.52 10.71
C TYR A 169 4.13 -10.47 11.33
N GLN A 170 3.13 -11.12 10.72
CA GLN A 170 1.79 -11.21 11.29
C GLN A 170 1.78 -11.94 12.63
N TRP A 171 2.53 -13.05 12.75
CA TRP A 171 2.69 -13.78 14.00
C TRP A 171 3.34 -12.93 15.10
N LEU A 172 4.40 -12.18 14.74
CA LEU A 172 5.14 -11.34 15.69
C LEU A 172 4.23 -10.25 16.26
N ILE A 173 3.54 -9.51 15.39
CA ILE A 173 2.66 -8.41 15.82
C ILE A 173 1.49 -8.91 16.66
N LYS A 174 0.90 -10.05 16.28
CA LYS A 174 -0.17 -10.67 17.06
C LYS A 174 0.32 -11.10 18.45
N LYS A 175 1.56 -11.58 18.55
CA LYS A 175 2.17 -12.00 19.82
C LYS A 175 2.49 -10.80 20.73
N GLU A 176 3.00 -9.72 20.18
CA GLU A 176 3.50 -8.58 20.97
C GLU A 176 2.38 -7.65 21.47
N ASP A 177 1.34 -7.45 20.67
CA ASP A 177 0.35 -6.41 20.92
C ASP A 177 -1.08 -6.82 20.49
N GLY A 178 -1.28 -8.09 20.12
CA GLY A 178 -2.59 -8.56 19.64
C GLY A 178 -3.04 -7.93 18.31
N GLY A 179 -2.17 -7.14 17.65
CA GLY A 179 -2.50 -6.43 16.42
C GLY A 179 -2.73 -7.38 15.25
N GLU A 180 -3.71 -7.05 14.40
CA GLU A 180 -4.06 -7.85 13.22
C GLU A 180 -3.85 -7.04 11.93
N LEU A 181 -2.62 -7.10 11.40
CA LEU A 181 -2.27 -6.49 10.11
C LEU A 181 -2.43 -7.50 8.96
N SER A 182 -2.78 -6.98 7.78
CA SER A 182 -2.99 -7.80 6.57
C SER A 182 -1.66 -8.28 5.99
N GLY A 183 -1.62 -9.51 5.45
CA GLY A 183 -0.48 -10.00 4.66
C GLY A 183 -0.27 -9.22 3.35
N ARG A 184 -1.17 -8.29 3.02
CA ARG A 184 -1.03 -7.34 1.91
C ARG A 184 -0.42 -6.00 2.34
N SER A 185 -0.04 -5.85 3.60
CA SER A 185 0.63 -4.65 4.10
C SER A 185 2.09 -4.61 3.66
N ASP A 186 2.57 -3.41 3.35
CA ASP A 186 3.99 -3.14 3.10
C ASP A 186 4.81 -3.32 4.38
N LEU A 187 6.12 -3.56 4.24
CA LEU A 187 6.98 -3.98 5.35
C LEU A 187 6.98 -2.99 6.52
N HIS A 188 7.01 -1.69 6.23
CA HIS A 188 7.01 -0.65 7.26
C HIS A 188 5.75 -0.67 8.14
N CYS A 189 4.64 -1.27 7.69
CA CYS A 189 3.43 -1.38 8.52
C CYS A 189 3.69 -2.22 9.78
N TYR A 190 4.59 -3.20 9.71
CA TYR A 190 4.96 -4.06 10.83
C TYR A 190 5.99 -3.39 11.77
N PHE A 191 6.75 -2.38 11.28
CA PHE A 191 7.69 -1.64 12.12
C PHE A 191 6.97 -0.90 13.26
N TRP A 192 5.78 -0.36 13.02
CA TRP A 192 5.03 0.42 14.01
C TRP A 192 4.71 -0.36 15.29
N PRO A 193 3.97 -1.49 15.23
CA PRO A 193 3.67 -2.27 16.43
C PRO A 193 4.90 -2.89 17.08
N HIS A 194 5.87 -3.37 16.29
CA HIS A 194 7.09 -3.93 16.86
C HIS A 194 7.89 -2.87 17.64
N ALA A 195 8.01 -1.66 17.09
CA ALA A 195 8.65 -0.54 17.79
C ALA A 195 7.86 -0.07 19.03
N ALA A 196 6.53 -0.08 18.97
CA ALA A 196 5.67 0.27 20.09
C ALA A 196 5.80 -0.67 21.29
N SER A 197 6.16 -1.94 21.06
CA SER A 197 6.39 -2.94 22.12
C SER A 197 7.56 -2.57 23.05
N MET A 198 8.54 -1.82 22.53
CA MET A 198 9.74 -1.40 23.26
C MET A 198 9.62 0.02 23.84
N LEU A 199 8.51 0.72 23.58
CA LEU A 199 8.31 2.12 23.93
C LEU A 199 7.64 2.29 25.31
N LYS A 200 8.13 3.25 26.10
CA LYS A 200 7.51 3.69 27.36
C LYS A 200 6.10 4.25 27.15
N ASP A 201 5.36 4.34 28.25
CA ASP A 201 3.96 4.74 28.32
C ASP A 201 3.64 6.22 28.08
N ASP A 202 4.43 6.94 27.33
CA ASP A 202 4.17 8.31 26.89
C ASP A 202 5.22 8.69 25.85
N GLY A 203 5.97 7.68 25.38
CA GLY A 203 7.07 7.81 24.47
C GLY A 203 6.59 8.12 23.06
N TRP A 204 7.54 8.59 22.27
CA TRP A 204 7.29 9.08 20.92
C TRP A 204 7.67 8.04 19.87
N LEU A 205 6.76 7.79 18.94
CA LEU A 205 6.98 6.92 17.78
C LEU A 205 6.84 7.76 16.51
N CYS A 206 7.96 8.10 15.89
CA CYS A 206 8.03 9.09 14.84
C CYS A 206 8.76 8.55 13.61
N PHE A 207 8.02 8.13 12.58
CA PHE A 207 8.63 7.59 11.36
C PHE A 207 8.32 8.41 10.11
N LEU A 208 9.29 8.40 9.20
CA LEU A 208 9.13 8.76 7.81
C LEU A 208 8.85 7.48 7.00
N THR A 209 7.66 7.34 6.41
CA THR A 209 7.26 6.15 5.63
C THR A 209 6.66 6.53 4.29
N SER A 210 6.32 5.53 3.46
CA SER A 210 5.41 5.72 2.32
C SER A 210 4.09 6.32 2.83
N SER A 211 3.46 7.23 2.08
CA SER A 211 2.15 7.80 2.45
C SER A 211 0.95 6.97 1.95
N GLN A 212 1.21 5.83 1.29
CA GLN A 212 0.15 4.98 0.71
C GLN A 212 -0.84 4.44 1.76
N TRP A 213 -0.37 4.13 2.98
CA TRP A 213 -1.22 3.60 4.06
C TRP A 213 -2.34 4.55 4.49
N LEU A 214 -2.26 5.84 4.14
CA LEU A 214 -3.30 6.83 4.41
C LEU A 214 -4.58 6.59 3.59
N ASP A 215 -4.48 5.90 2.44
CA ASP A 215 -5.60 5.78 1.50
C ASP A 215 -5.92 4.34 1.06
N VAL A 216 -5.01 3.38 1.24
CA VAL A 216 -5.18 2.01 0.75
C VAL A 216 -5.70 1.07 1.83
N GLU A 217 -6.42 0.03 1.40
CA GLU A 217 -7.13 -0.90 2.30
C GLU A 217 -6.22 -1.59 3.33
N TYR A 218 -5.00 -2.00 2.95
CA TYR A 218 -4.06 -2.60 3.90
C TYR A 218 -3.65 -1.62 5.02
N GLY A 219 -3.65 -0.31 4.72
CA GLY A 219 -3.29 0.75 5.64
C GLY A 219 -4.38 1.05 6.65
N PHE A 220 -5.63 0.67 6.36
CA PHE A 220 -6.75 0.90 7.26
C PHE A 220 -6.62 0.14 8.58
N ARG A 221 -6.06 -1.07 8.56
CA ARG A 221 -5.74 -1.81 9.79
C ARG A 221 -4.68 -1.11 10.63
N LEU A 222 -3.67 -0.52 9.97
CA LEU A 222 -2.67 0.31 10.65
C LEU A 222 -3.31 1.57 11.25
N GLN A 223 -4.20 2.26 10.52
CA GLN A 223 -4.94 3.42 11.04
C GLN A 223 -5.72 3.07 12.30
N GLY A 224 -6.52 1.99 12.27
CA GLY A 224 -7.30 1.55 13.43
C GLY A 224 -6.39 1.22 14.62
N TRP A 225 -5.28 0.53 14.36
CA TRP A 225 -4.27 0.24 15.38
C TRP A 225 -3.62 1.51 15.98
N LEU A 226 -3.32 2.51 15.15
CA LEU A 226 -2.78 3.79 15.61
C LEU A 226 -3.77 4.53 16.51
N LEU A 227 -5.03 4.66 16.08
CA LEU A 227 -6.10 5.30 16.87
C LEU A 227 -6.34 4.60 18.21
N ALA A 228 -6.17 3.27 18.25
CA ALA A 228 -6.38 2.47 19.44
C ALA A 228 -5.25 2.59 20.47
N ASN A 229 -4.06 3.07 20.09
CA ASN A 229 -2.86 3.00 20.94
C ASN A 229 -2.14 4.34 21.15
N PHE A 230 -2.42 5.36 20.31
CA PHE A 230 -1.65 6.60 20.28
C PHE A 230 -2.53 7.85 20.25
N GLU A 231 -1.99 8.93 20.81
CA GLU A 231 -2.31 10.28 20.39
C GLU A 231 -1.51 10.57 19.12
N ILE A 232 -2.19 10.73 17.98
CA ILE A 232 -1.54 11.15 16.73
C ILE A 232 -1.36 12.68 16.81
N ALA A 233 -0.13 13.12 17.06
CA ALA A 233 0.15 14.54 17.23
C ALA A 233 0.09 15.29 15.89
N ALA A 234 0.73 14.72 14.86
CA ALA A 234 0.76 15.30 13.53
C ALA A 234 1.09 14.27 12.45
N VAL A 235 0.57 14.50 11.26
CA VAL A 235 0.96 13.82 10.01
C VAL A 235 1.38 14.88 9.02
N PHE A 236 2.63 14.82 8.55
CA PHE A 236 3.16 15.76 7.58
C PHE A 236 3.32 15.10 6.21
N GLU A 237 3.04 15.86 5.14
CA GLU A 237 3.41 15.53 3.76
C GLU A 237 3.85 16.81 3.03
N SER A 238 4.86 16.71 2.16
CA SER A 238 5.30 17.83 1.32
C SER A 238 4.78 17.66 -0.10
N ILE A 239 4.24 18.74 -0.67
CA ILE A 239 3.91 18.80 -2.10
C ILE A 239 5.02 19.42 -2.95
N ASP A 240 5.98 20.07 -2.31
CA ASP A 240 7.01 20.87 -2.98
C ASP A 240 8.32 20.08 -3.20
N GLU A 241 8.59 19.09 -2.33
CA GLU A 241 9.81 18.30 -2.45
C GLU A 241 9.70 16.86 -1.91
N PRO A 242 10.48 15.92 -2.47
CA PRO A 242 10.73 14.64 -1.84
C PRO A 242 11.71 14.78 -0.66
N TRP A 243 11.45 14.04 0.42
CA TRP A 243 12.22 14.10 1.68
C TRP A 243 13.42 13.15 1.76
N PHE A 244 13.66 12.35 0.72
CA PHE A 244 14.88 11.57 0.60
C PHE A 244 15.33 11.44 -0.86
N ILE A 245 16.63 11.20 -1.04
CA ILE A 245 17.25 11.17 -2.38
C ILE A 245 16.73 9.96 -3.18
N GLY A 246 16.12 10.22 -4.34
CA GLY A 246 15.64 9.18 -5.23
C GLY A 246 14.27 8.59 -4.86
N ALA A 247 13.49 9.29 -4.02
CA ALA A 247 12.11 8.94 -3.74
C ALA A 247 11.29 8.83 -5.04
N ARG A 248 10.62 7.69 -5.20
CA ARG A 248 9.68 7.41 -6.32
C ARG A 248 8.24 7.28 -5.84
N VAL A 249 8.03 7.38 -4.53
CA VAL A 249 6.75 7.24 -3.84
C VAL A 249 6.58 8.43 -2.92
N ALA A 250 5.34 8.89 -2.77
CA ALA A 250 5.01 9.92 -1.80
C ALA A 250 5.28 9.41 -0.37
N THR A 251 5.71 10.32 0.50
CA THR A 251 6.12 10.02 1.87
C THR A 251 5.34 10.83 2.87
N ALA A 252 5.14 10.27 4.06
CA ALA A 252 4.56 10.97 5.19
C ALA A 252 5.46 10.82 6.42
N VAL A 253 5.61 11.90 7.20
CA VAL A 253 6.13 11.84 8.56
C VAL A 253 4.93 11.73 9.48
N THR A 254 4.90 10.70 10.32
CA THR A 254 3.82 10.51 11.28
C THR A 254 4.40 10.54 12.68
N ILE A 255 3.89 11.46 13.51
CA ILE A 255 4.33 11.72 14.87
C ILE A 255 3.26 11.21 15.84
N LEU A 256 3.64 10.24 16.67
CA LEU A 256 2.74 9.56 17.59
C LEU A 256 3.28 9.65 19.02
N ARG A 257 2.38 9.80 19.99
CA ARG A 257 2.69 9.65 21.41
C ARG A 257 1.88 8.51 21.98
N LYS A 258 2.53 7.53 22.62
CA LYS A 258 1.84 6.37 23.19
C LYS A 258 0.90 6.84 24.30
N GLN A 259 -0.35 6.39 24.25
CA GLN A 259 -1.38 6.81 25.20
C GLN A 259 -2.32 5.63 25.46
N ARG A 260 -2.32 5.09 26.68
CA ARG A 260 -3.19 3.95 27.03
C ARG A 260 -4.63 4.37 27.33
N ASP A 261 -4.83 5.61 27.75
CA ASP A 261 -6.16 6.15 28.06
C ASP A 261 -6.93 6.49 26.76
N GLU A 262 -8.02 5.75 26.51
CA GLU A 262 -8.87 5.95 25.35
C GLU A 262 -9.52 7.33 25.30
N LYS A 263 -9.94 7.86 26.45
CA LYS A 263 -10.57 9.17 26.51
C LYS A 263 -9.58 10.24 26.07
N LYS A 264 -8.35 10.21 26.59
CA LYS A 264 -7.29 11.14 26.15
C LYS A 264 -6.98 11.03 24.67
N ARG A 265 -6.90 9.79 24.15
CA ARG A 265 -6.75 9.57 22.70
C ARG A 265 -7.89 10.20 21.92
N MET A 266 -9.14 9.99 22.30
CA MET A 266 -10.29 10.45 21.52
C MET A 266 -10.54 11.96 21.65
N GLU A 267 -10.11 12.58 22.76
CA GLU A 267 -10.10 14.04 22.94
C GLU A 267 -8.95 14.74 22.17
N ASN A 268 -7.94 14.01 21.72
CA ASN A 268 -6.84 14.56 20.94
C ASN A 268 -7.28 15.09 19.56
N VAL A 269 -6.57 16.11 19.08
CA VAL A 269 -6.72 16.66 17.74
C VAL A 269 -5.50 16.32 16.90
N VAL A 270 -5.73 15.65 15.77
CA VAL A 270 -4.70 15.30 14.80
C VAL A 270 -4.45 16.46 13.86
N ARG A 271 -3.17 16.83 13.67
CA ARG A 271 -2.76 17.90 12.74
C ARG A 271 -2.25 17.29 11.44
N PHE A 272 -3.05 17.38 10.39
CA PHE A 272 -2.63 17.03 9.04
C PHE A 272 -1.98 18.24 8.37
N VAL A 273 -0.65 18.22 8.26
CA VAL A 273 0.15 19.37 7.82
C VAL A 273 0.72 19.12 6.42
N GLN A 274 0.20 19.85 5.44
CA GLN A 274 0.72 19.90 4.08
C GLN A 274 1.78 21.01 3.99
N LEU A 275 3.04 20.66 3.76
CA LEU A 275 4.11 21.63 3.54
C LEU A 275 4.09 22.13 2.09
N ARG A 276 4.12 23.44 1.93
CA ARG A 276 4.01 24.15 0.64
C ARG A 276 5.32 24.78 0.17
N ARG A 277 6.38 24.65 0.97
CA ARG A 277 7.74 25.12 0.70
C ARG A 277 8.75 24.05 1.10
N PRO A 278 9.99 24.09 0.57
CA PRO A 278 11.05 23.19 0.98
C PRO A 278 11.32 23.30 2.49
N MET A 279 11.68 22.19 3.13
CA MET A 279 11.97 22.16 4.57
C MET A 279 13.08 23.13 4.97
N ARG A 280 14.10 23.31 4.11
CA ARG A 280 15.18 24.29 4.30
C ARG A 280 14.70 25.74 4.40
N GLU A 281 13.56 26.07 3.77
CA GLU A 281 12.97 27.41 3.82
C GLU A 281 12.07 27.55 5.04
N ILE A 282 11.27 26.52 5.35
CA ILE A 282 10.40 26.51 6.54
C ILE A 282 11.23 26.56 7.83
N LEU A 283 12.36 25.83 7.84
CA LEU A 283 13.30 25.74 8.96
C LEU A 283 14.56 26.59 8.71
N ALA A 284 14.44 27.72 8.02
CA ALA A 284 15.59 28.58 7.74
C ALA A 284 16.32 28.99 9.03
N HIS A 285 17.64 28.89 9.03
CA HIS A 285 18.48 29.17 10.19
C HIS A 285 19.86 29.69 9.76
N ASP A 286 20.68 30.10 10.73
CA ASP A 286 22.00 30.72 10.56
C ASP A 286 23.16 29.75 10.18
N GLY A 287 22.84 28.49 9.86
CA GLY A 287 23.82 27.45 9.57
C GLY A 287 24.41 26.74 10.80
N THR A 288 24.16 27.20 12.03
CA THR A 288 24.66 26.56 13.25
C THR A 288 23.79 25.39 13.70
N THR A 289 24.34 24.48 14.52
CA THR A 289 23.57 23.37 15.13
C THR A 289 22.43 23.90 16.01
N VAL A 290 22.70 24.94 16.80
CA VAL A 290 21.72 25.58 17.68
C VAL A 290 20.63 26.27 16.86
N GLY A 291 20.99 26.98 15.79
CA GLY A 291 20.04 27.60 14.87
C GLY A 291 19.11 26.57 14.22
N ALA A 292 19.66 25.46 13.72
CA ALA A 292 18.87 24.36 13.15
C ALA A 292 17.90 23.76 14.19
N MET A 293 18.38 23.55 15.42
CA MET A 293 17.58 23.03 16.53
C MET A 293 16.43 23.98 16.88
N ASN A 294 16.71 25.27 17.04
CA ASN A 294 15.72 26.28 17.38
C ASN A 294 14.67 26.46 16.28
N ALA A 295 15.06 26.38 15.01
CA ALA A 295 14.12 26.45 13.89
C ALA A 295 13.17 25.25 13.89
N ALA A 296 13.68 24.03 14.10
CA ALA A 296 12.88 22.81 14.20
C ALA A 296 11.94 22.83 15.42
N ASP A 297 12.41 23.37 16.55
CA ASP A 297 11.64 23.52 17.78
C ASP A 297 10.52 24.55 17.63
N SER A 298 10.83 25.70 17.06
CA SER A 298 9.86 26.77 16.80
C SER A 298 8.75 26.30 15.88
N PHE A 299 9.08 25.58 14.79
CA PHE A 299 8.07 25.07 13.87
C PHE A 299 7.21 23.96 14.50
N ARG A 300 7.81 23.08 15.29
CA ARG A 300 7.07 22.07 16.07
C ARG A 300 6.10 22.72 17.04
N ASP A 301 6.56 23.70 17.81
CA ASP A 301 5.73 24.37 18.80
C ASP A 301 4.63 25.20 18.14
N GLU A 302 4.92 25.85 17.01
CA GLU A 302 3.93 26.50 16.16
C GLU A 302 2.83 25.53 15.74
N VAL A 303 3.20 24.36 15.19
CA VAL A 303 2.23 23.33 14.77
C VAL A 303 1.41 22.83 15.95
N LEU A 304 2.05 22.50 17.09
CA LEU A 304 1.36 22.01 18.27
C LEU A 304 0.44 23.06 18.92
N ALA A 305 0.75 24.34 18.80
CA ALA A 305 -0.06 25.43 19.34
C ALA A 305 -1.34 25.74 18.53
N LEU A 306 -1.48 25.20 17.31
CA LEU A 306 -2.67 25.42 16.49
C LEU A 306 -3.94 24.92 17.20
N THR A 307 -4.97 25.78 17.20
CA THR A 307 -6.32 25.49 17.70
C THR A 307 -7.39 25.50 16.60
N GLU A 308 -7.05 25.99 15.41
CA GLU A 308 -7.93 26.03 14.24
C GLU A 308 -7.18 25.67 12.96
N ASN A 309 -7.94 25.45 11.87
CA ASN A 309 -7.36 25.21 10.55
C ASN A 309 -6.57 26.44 10.08
N VAL A 310 -5.36 26.23 9.57
CA VAL A 310 -4.50 27.32 9.06
C VAL A 310 -4.06 27.02 7.64
N SER A 311 -4.00 28.06 6.82
CA SER A 311 -3.47 28.02 5.46
C SER A 311 -2.63 29.27 5.24
N ASN A 312 -1.34 29.09 4.98
CA ASN A 312 -0.42 30.18 4.69
C ASN A 312 0.56 29.78 3.56
N GLN A 313 1.57 30.62 3.32
CA GLN A 313 2.56 30.38 2.26
C GLN A 313 3.52 29.22 2.59
N ARG A 314 3.81 28.96 3.87
CA ARG A 314 4.73 27.89 4.32
C ARG A 314 4.05 26.53 4.34
N TYR A 315 2.83 26.45 4.88
CA TYR A 315 2.09 25.21 5.04
C TYR A 315 0.57 25.43 5.15
N ARG A 316 -0.17 24.33 5.07
CA ARG A 316 -1.58 24.24 5.48
C ARG A 316 -1.70 23.16 6.55
N ALA A 317 -2.41 23.45 7.63
CA ALA A 317 -2.74 22.49 8.66
C ALA A 317 -4.26 22.32 8.76
N ARG A 318 -4.72 21.08 8.67
CA ARG A 318 -6.10 20.68 8.95
C ARG A 318 -6.14 19.96 10.30
N LEU A 319 -6.93 20.48 11.22
CA LEU A 319 -7.11 19.95 12.56
C LEU A 319 -8.35 19.07 12.57
N VAL A 320 -8.16 17.79 12.87
CA VAL A 320 -9.23 16.79 12.84
C VAL A 320 -9.28 16.09 14.19
N PRO A 321 -10.42 16.14 14.91
CA PRO A 321 -10.57 15.38 16.14
C PRO A 321 -10.31 13.89 15.89
N GLN A 322 -9.52 13.26 16.75
CA GLN A 322 -9.16 11.85 16.57
C GLN A 322 -10.40 10.94 16.67
N ALA A 323 -11.39 11.32 17.49
CA ALA A 323 -12.69 10.68 17.53
C ALA A 323 -13.45 10.72 16.20
N ASP A 324 -13.31 11.79 15.40
CA ASP A 324 -13.93 11.88 14.08
C ASP A 324 -13.31 10.91 13.09
N LEU A 325 -11.97 10.78 13.10
CA LEU A 325 -11.27 9.79 12.28
C LEU A 325 -11.80 8.38 12.58
N TRP A 326 -11.95 8.03 13.87
CA TRP A 326 -12.52 6.75 14.27
C TRP A 326 -13.96 6.57 13.76
N ARG A 327 -14.82 7.56 14.02
CA ARG A 327 -16.24 7.55 13.65
C ARG A 327 -16.44 7.40 12.14
N GLU A 328 -15.66 8.13 11.34
CA GLU A 328 -15.65 8.04 9.88
C GLU A 328 -15.23 6.65 9.42
N GLY A 329 -14.20 6.07 10.04
CA GLY A 329 -13.74 4.74 9.69
C GLY A 329 -14.72 3.63 10.01
N VAL A 330 -15.51 3.77 11.08
CA VAL A 330 -16.64 2.87 11.38
C VAL A 330 -17.76 3.04 10.36
N LYS A 331 -18.13 4.29 10.04
CA LYS A 331 -19.17 4.60 9.04
C LYS A 331 -18.83 4.04 7.66
N LEU A 332 -17.58 4.15 7.20
CA LEU A 332 -17.15 3.61 5.92
C LEU A 332 -17.34 2.09 5.85
N GLY A 333 -17.03 1.38 6.94
CA GLY A 333 -17.24 -0.07 7.03
C GLY A 333 -18.70 -0.48 6.92
N ALA A 334 -19.61 0.30 7.50
CA ALA A 334 -21.04 0.05 7.39
C ALA A 334 -21.56 0.20 5.94
N ILE A 335 -21.08 1.23 5.23
CA ILE A 335 -21.45 1.47 3.82
C ILE A 335 -20.94 0.32 2.94
N ILE A 336 -19.67 -0.06 3.09
CA ILE A 336 -19.05 -1.10 2.25
C ILE A 336 -19.74 -2.45 2.43
N LYS A 337 -20.05 -2.85 3.68
CA LYS A 337 -20.81 -4.09 3.95
C LYS A 337 -22.19 -4.11 3.32
N GLY A 338 -22.86 -2.96 3.23
CA GLY A 338 -24.17 -2.84 2.59
C GLY A 338 -24.12 -2.97 1.06
N THR A 339 -22.93 -2.80 0.45
CA THR A 339 -22.75 -2.77 -1.02
C THR A 339 -22.10 -4.01 -1.62
N THR A 340 -21.51 -4.92 -0.83
CA THR A 340 -20.79 -6.08 -1.37
C THR A 340 -21.55 -7.40 -1.18
N PRO A 341 -21.93 -8.11 -2.26
CA PRO A 341 -22.21 -9.54 -2.22
C PRO A 341 -20.94 -10.31 -1.79
N ASP A 342 -21.13 -11.29 -0.90
CA ASP A 342 -20.15 -12.04 -0.10
C ASP A 342 -19.11 -12.86 -0.91
N ASP A 343 -18.13 -12.22 -1.57
CA ASP A 343 -17.11 -12.93 -2.38
C ASP A 343 -15.64 -12.55 -2.11
N SER A 344 -15.32 -11.72 -1.11
CA SER A 344 -13.92 -11.41 -0.76
C SER A 344 -13.33 -12.43 0.22
N LYS A 345 -12.24 -13.10 -0.20
CA LYS A 345 -11.55 -14.17 0.54
C LYS A 345 -10.79 -13.72 1.80
N ASP A 346 -10.79 -12.45 2.14
CA ASP A 346 -10.22 -11.93 3.40
C ASP A 346 -11.35 -11.77 4.42
N LYS A 347 -11.81 -12.91 4.96
CA LYS A 347 -12.81 -12.98 6.03
C LYS A 347 -12.24 -12.47 7.34
N ALA A 348 -12.31 -11.16 7.53
CA ALA A 348 -12.54 -10.58 8.85
C ALA A 348 -13.80 -9.72 8.70
N ALA A 349 -14.96 -10.34 8.88
CA ALA A 349 -16.20 -9.62 9.05
C ALA A 349 -16.03 -8.72 10.27
N THR A 350 -15.75 -7.43 10.06
CA THR A 350 -15.68 -6.48 11.17
C THR A 350 -17.03 -6.53 11.89
N GLN A 351 -17.04 -6.55 13.22
CA GLN A 351 -18.29 -6.45 13.97
C GLN A 351 -18.89 -5.05 13.78
N THR A 352 -20.20 -4.89 14.00
CA THR A 352 -20.86 -3.58 14.02
C THR A 352 -20.20 -2.71 15.09
N GLY A 353 -19.61 -1.57 14.70
CA GLY A 353 -18.89 -0.67 15.60
C GLY A 353 -17.36 -0.73 15.52
N GLU A 354 -16.79 -1.71 14.80
CA GLU A 354 -15.34 -1.78 14.60
C GLU A 354 -14.87 -0.85 13.48
N TYR A 355 -13.68 -0.25 13.68
CA TYR A 355 -13.03 0.59 12.68
C TYR A 355 -12.70 -0.21 11.42
N TYR A 356 -13.21 0.24 10.26
CA TYR A 356 -12.89 -0.39 8.98
C TYR A 356 -11.72 0.31 8.27
N GLY A 357 -11.75 1.64 8.15
CA GLY A 357 -10.74 2.40 7.43
C GLY A 357 -11.14 3.81 7.04
N GLY A 358 -10.17 4.69 6.82
CA GLY A 358 -10.39 6.09 6.43
C GLY A 358 -9.47 6.51 5.28
N LYS A 359 -9.89 7.52 4.52
CA LYS A 359 -9.11 8.15 3.45
C LYS A 359 -8.37 9.37 3.99
N TRP A 360 -7.44 9.16 4.90
CA TRP A 360 -6.77 10.25 5.62
C TRP A 360 -5.92 11.14 4.73
N GLY A 361 -5.52 10.67 3.54
CA GLY A 361 -4.81 11.47 2.56
C GLY A 361 -5.59 12.69 2.10
N VAL A 362 -6.93 12.69 2.25
CA VAL A 362 -7.79 13.84 1.92
C VAL A 362 -7.41 15.09 2.72
N TYR A 363 -7.05 14.94 4.00
CA TYR A 363 -6.68 16.04 4.88
C TYR A 363 -5.37 16.72 4.48
N LEU A 364 -4.49 15.97 3.81
CA LEU A 364 -3.22 16.47 3.30
C LEU A 364 -3.33 16.97 1.86
N ARG A 365 -4.14 16.34 1.01
CA ARG A 365 -4.06 16.50 -0.44
C ARG A 365 -5.28 17.14 -1.10
N ALA A 366 -6.45 17.10 -0.47
CA ALA A 366 -7.64 17.72 -1.07
C ALA A 366 -7.47 19.24 -1.17
N PRO A 367 -8.00 19.89 -2.22
CA PRO A 367 -7.99 21.34 -2.36
C PRO A 367 -8.88 21.99 -1.29
N ASP A 368 -8.65 23.26 -0.97
CA ASP A 368 -9.44 23.98 0.05
C ASP A 368 -10.93 24.04 -0.32
N LEU A 369 -11.24 24.19 -1.62
CA LEU A 369 -12.60 24.13 -2.16
C LEU A 369 -13.36 22.84 -1.77
N TRP A 370 -12.67 21.70 -1.63
CA TRP A 370 -13.32 20.46 -1.20
C TRP A 370 -13.90 20.60 0.21
N PHE A 371 -13.14 21.19 1.12
CA PHE A 371 -13.59 21.43 2.50
C PHE A 371 -14.69 22.50 2.54
N ASP A 372 -14.54 23.58 1.78
CA ASP A 372 -15.55 24.65 1.72
C ASP A 372 -16.91 24.11 1.26
N LEU A 373 -16.90 23.21 0.27
CA LEU A 373 -18.11 22.54 -0.21
C LEU A 373 -18.71 21.60 0.84
N LEU A 374 -17.90 20.85 1.58
CA LEU A 374 -18.38 19.97 2.64
C LEU A 374 -18.92 20.74 3.85
N GLU A 375 -18.29 21.83 4.23
CA GLU A 375 -18.75 22.68 5.33
C GLU A 375 -20.10 23.32 4.97
N LYS A 376 -20.22 23.86 3.76
CA LYS A 376 -21.43 24.56 3.32
C LYS A 376 -22.59 23.63 2.93
N TYR A 377 -22.28 22.48 2.33
CA TYR A 377 -23.29 21.61 1.71
C TYR A 377 -23.22 20.15 2.15
N GLY A 378 -22.33 19.77 3.07
CA GLY A 378 -22.13 18.39 3.49
C GLY A 378 -23.40 17.71 4.02
N GLY A 379 -24.27 18.44 4.72
CA GLY A 379 -25.58 17.95 5.15
C GLY A 379 -26.57 17.66 4.01
N ARG A 380 -26.27 18.08 2.78
CA ARG A 380 -27.04 17.79 1.56
C ARG A 380 -26.37 16.72 0.69
N PHE A 381 -25.16 16.29 1.04
CA PHE A 381 -24.46 15.24 0.32
C PHE A 381 -24.70 13.89 1.00
N ALA A 382 -24.78 12.84 0.17
CA ALA A 382 -24.80 11.47 0.63
C ALA A 382 -23.75 10.67 -0.14
N PRO A 383 -23.07 9.70 0.51
CA PRO A 383 -22.23 8.75 -0.20
C PRO A 383 -23.04 8.01 -1.29
N LEU A 384 -22.49 7.85 -2.49
CA LEU A 384 -23.17 7.16 -3.58
C LEU A 384 -23.60 5.73 -3.18
N GLY A 385 -22.78 5.03 -2.40
CA GLY A 385 -23.09 3.67 -1.91
C GLY A 385 -24.27 3.60 -0.93
N ALA A 386 -24.71 4.74 -0.38
CA ALA A 386 -25.95 4.82 0.40
C ALA A 386 -27.19 5.02 -0.48
N LEU A 387 -27.02 5.43 -1.74
CA LEU A 387 -28.10 5.73 -2.69
C LEU A 387 -28.23 4.66 -3.78
N ALA A 388 -27.14 3.98 -4.11
CA ALA A 388 -27.08 3.00 -5.18
C ALA A 388 -26.15 1.84 -4.82
N GLU A 389 -26.46 0.66 -5.36
CA GLU A 389 -25.57 -0.48 -5.24
C GLU A 389 -24.35 -0.29 -6.17
N ILE A 390 -23.16 -0.30 -5.59
CA ILE A 390 -21.91 -0.13 -6.34
C ILE A 390 -21.28 -1.50 -6.55
N ARG A 391 -21.12 -1.89 -7.81
CA ARG A 391 -20.47 -3.15 -8.19
C ARG A 391 -19.29 -2.88 -9.12
N PHE A 392 -18.27 -3.71 -9.03
CA PHE A 392 -17.21 -3.72 -10.03
C PHE A 392 -17.72 -4.39 -11.32
N GLY A 393 -17.27 -3.91 -12.48
CA GLY A 393 -17.61 -4.50 -13.78
C GLY A 393 -17.11 -5.94 -13.95
N VAL A 394 -17.48 -6.58 -15.05
CA VAL A 394 -17.11 -7.98 -15.31
C VAL A 394 -15.62 -8.06 -15.69
N LYS A 395 -14.87 -9.00 -15.08
CA LYS A 395 -13.50 -9.33 -15.48
C LYS A 395 -13.52 -10.64 -16.26
N SER A 396 -12.99 -10.62 -17.49
CA SER A 396 -12.94 -11.83 -18.32
C SER A 396 -11.71 -12.71 -18.05
N GLY A 397 -10.58 -12.09 -17.72
CA GLY A 397 -9.27 -12.75 -17.67
C GLY A 397 -8.67 -13.10 -19.04
N LYS A 398 -9.44 -12.96 -20.14
CA LYS A 398 -9.03 -13.23 -21.53
C LYS A 398 -9.85 -12.38 -22.51
N ASP A 399 -9.52 -11.08 -22.57
CA ASP A 399 -10.28 -10.10 -23.35
C ASP A 399 -10.31 -10.41 -24.86
N SER A 400 -9.24 -11.01 -25.39
CA SER A 400 -9.15 -11.46 -26.78
C SER A 400 -10.22 -12.50 -27.17
N PHE A 401 -10.74 -13.22 -26.19
CA PHE A 401 -11.76 -14.25 -26.38
C PHE A 401 -13.16 -13.74 -26.00
N PHE A 402 -13.31 -13.15 -24.82
CA PHE A 402 -14.61 -12.77 -24.28
C PHE A 402 -15.13 -11.42 -24.75
N PHE A 403 -14.26 -10.54 -25.24
CA PHE A 403 -14.63 -9.20 -25.70
C PHE A 403 -14.34 -8.97 -27.19
N PRO A 404 -14.92 -9.75 -28.12
CA PRO A 404 -14.62 -9.62 -29.54
C PRO A 404 -15.21 -8.32 -30.14
N ARG A 405 -14.75 -7.93 -31.33
CA ARG A 405 -15.26 -6.75 -32.05
C ARG A 405 -16.12 -7.18 -33.23
N ASP A 406 -17.28 -6.57 -33.43
CA ASP A 406 -18.08 -6.82 -34.63
C ASP A 406 -17.41 -6.21 -35.87
N CYS A 407 -17.16 -7.03 -36.89
CA CYS A 407 -16.61 -6.61 -38.18
C CYS A 407 -17.54 -6.96 -39.36
N SER A 408 -18.81 -7.26 -39.06
CA SER A 408 -19.79 -7.73 -40.05
C SER A 408 -19.94 -6.77 -41.23
N ALA A 409 -19.99 -5.46 -40.99
CA ALA A 409 -20.12 -4.44 -42.03
C ALA A 409 -18.92 -4.43 -43.00
N ASP A 410 -17.69 -4.50 -42.46
CA ASP A 410 -16.47 -4.56 -43.26
C ASP A 410 -16.42 -5.83 -44.10
N CYS A 411 -16.78 -6.98 -43.50
CA CYS A 411 -16.84 -8.25 -44.19
C CYS A 411 -17.86 -8.28 -45.34
N LEU A 412 -19.04 -7.67 -45.15
CA LEU A 412 -20.08 -7.56 -46.16
C LEU A 412 -19.65 -6.68 -47.35
N THR A 413 -18.91 -5.61 -47.07
CA THR A 413 -18.33 -4.74 -48.11
C THR A 413 -17.20 -5.43 -48.87
N ARG A 414 -16.36 -6.22 -48.17
CA ARG A 414 -15.20 -6.90 -48.74
C ARG A 414 -15.55 -7.97 -49.77
N ILE A 415 -16.63 -8.73 -49.54
CA ILE A 415 -17.03 -9.86 -50.41
C ILE A 415 -18.51 -9.73 -50.75
N ALA A 416 -18.83 -9.23 -51.94
CA ALA A 416 -20.21 -9.03 -52.40
C ALA A 416 -20.92 -10.35 -52.80
N ASP A 417 -20.18 -11.31 -53.37
CA ASP A 417 -20.74 -12.59 -53.82
C ASP A 417 -21.11 -13.50 -52.64
N ALA A 418 -22.34 -14.01 -52.63
CA ALA A 418 -22.86 -14.84 -51.55
C ALA A 418 -22.11 -16.18 -51.42
N ALA A 419 -21.77 -16.83 -52.54
CA ALA A 419 -21.06 -18.12 -52.53
C ALA A 419 -19.61 -17.97 -52.05
N GLY A 420 -18.92 -16.91 -52.47
CA GLY A 420 -17.61 -16.52 -51.99
C GLY A 420 -17.61 -16.18 -50.50
N PHE A 421 -18.62 -15.46 -50.04
CA PHE A 421 -18.77 -15.07 -48.63
C PHE A 421 -18.92 -16.30 -47.73
N GLU A 422 -19.79 -17.24 -48.10
CA GLU A 422 -20.01 -18.46 -47.31
C GLU A 422 -18.78 -19.37 -47.29
N ARG A 423 -18.03 -19.46 -48.41
CA ARG A 423 -16.75 -20.18 -48.44
C ARG A 423 -15.69 -19.58 -47.53
N GLU A 424 -15.60 -18.24 -47.47
CA GLU A 424 -14.59 -17.55 -46.66
C GLU A 424 -14.91 -17.64 -45.16
N TYR A 425 -16.16 -17.32 -44.77
CA TYR A 425 -16.50 -17.16 -43.35
C TYR A 425 -17.31 -18.33 -42.74
N GLY A 426 -17.71 -19.31 -43.55
CA GLY A 426 -18.45 -20.49 -43.09
C GLY A 426 -19.89 -20.19 -42.61
N VAL A 427 -20.47 -19.08 -43.06
CA VAL A 427 -21.83 -18.65 -42.72
C VAL A 427 -22.52 -18.02 -43.94
N PRO A 428 -23.82 -18.30 -44.18
CA PRO A 428 -24.56 -17.65 -45.25
C PRO A 428 -24.60 -16.12 -45.08
N ARG A 429 -24.29 -15.39 -46.16
CA ARG A 429 -24.31 -13.92 -46.18
C ARG A 429 -25.64 -13.35 -45.65
N LYS A 430 -26.76 -13.99 -46.00
CA LYS A 430 -28.11 -13.62 -45.58
C LYS A 430 -28.30 -13.61 -44.06
N ASP A 431 -27.63 -14.48 -43.32
CA ASP A 431 -27.76 -14.52 -41.85
C ASP A 431 -27.01 -13.35 -41.19
N ILE A 432 -25.97 -12.81 -41.83
CA ILE A 432 -25.29 -11.58 -41.42
C ILE A 432 -26.13 -10.35 -41.75
N GLU A 433 -26.69 -10.28 -42.97
CA GLU A 433 -27.56 -9.17 -43.41
C GLU A 433 -28.84 -9.06 -42.56
N LEU A 434 -29.38 -10.20 -42.11
CA LEU A 434 -30.53 -10.25 -41.18
C LEU A 434 -30.14 -10.05 -39.72
N GLY A 435 -28.85 -9.86 -39.41
CA GLY A 435 -28.34 -9.66 -38.04
C GLY A 435 -28.50 -10.87 -37.13
N ARG A 436 -28.72 -12.08 -37.66
CA ARG A 436 -28.86 -13.32 -36.87
C ARG A 436 -27.52 -13.83 -36.36
N VAL A 437 -26.47 -13.60 -37.14
CA VAL A 437 -25.08 -13.95 -36.85
C VAL A 437 -24.24 -12.68 -37.08
N LYS A 438 -23.22 -12.49 -36.24
CA LYS A 438 -22.18 -11.48 -36.43
C LYS A 438 -20.87 -12.18 -36.79
N LEU A 439 -20.07 -11.54 -37.65
CA LEU A 439 -18.67 -11.87 -37.81
C LEU A 439 -17.87 -11.04 -36.82
N VAL A 440 -17.08 -11.70 -35.98
CA VAL A 440 -16.36 -11.03 -34.90
C VAL A 440 -14.85 -11.23 -35.00
N LEU A 441 -14.11 -10.14 -34.80
CA LEU A 441 -12.66 -10.12 -34.63
C LEU A 441 -12.29 -10.57 -33.21
N CYS A 442 -11.56 -11.67 -33.13
CA CYS A 442 -11.18 -12.35 -31.90
C CYS A 442 -9.74 -12.88 -31.95
N GLY A 443 -9.29 -13.49 -30.85
CA GLY A 443 -7.96 -14.09 -30.76
C GLY A 443 -6.87 -13.07 -30.39
N GLU A 444 -5.64 -13.57 -30.21
CA GLU A 444 -4.49 -12.71 -29.95
C GLU A 444 -4.35 -11.67 -31.07
N GLU A 445 -4.08 -10.43 -30.67
CA GLU A 445 -3.98 -9.27 -31.59
C GLU A 445 -5.23 -9.03 -32.47
N ARG A 446 -6.37 -9.68 -32.18
CA ARG A 446 -7.60 -9.63 -32.99
C ARG A 446 -7.40 -10.10 -34.43
N GLY A 447 -6.53 -11.10 -34.64
CA GLY A 447 -6.17 -11.59 -35.98
C GLY A 447 -7.16 -12.58 -36.62
N GLU A 448 -8.16 -13.07 -35.88
CA GLU A 448 -9.11 -14.08 -36.39
C GLU A 448 -10.52 -13.51 -36.53
N ILE A 449 -11.22 -13.92 -37.59
CA ILE A 449 -12.65 -13.63 -37.80
C ILE A 449 -13.43 -14.93 -37.60
N ARG A 450 -14.42 -14.92 -36.71
CA ARG A 450 -15.27 -16.09 -36.44
C ARG A 450 -16.74 -15.68 -36.46
N PRO A 451 -17.65 -16.52 -37.01
CA PRO A 451 -19.08 -16.31 -36.88
C PRO A 451 -19.57 -16.62 -35.46
N LEU A 452 -20.54 -15.87 -34.98
CA LEU A 452 -21.18 -16.06 -33.69
C LEU A 452 -22.64 -15.57 -33.73
N GLU A 453 -23.60 -16.34 -33.21
CA GLU A 453 -24.99 -15.88 -33.20
C GLU A 453 -25.14 -14.61 -32.36
N SER A 454 -25.82 -13.60 -32.92
CA SER A 454 -25.96 -12.28 -32.29
C SER A 454 -26.61 -12.34 -30.90
N LYS A 455 -27.48 -13.34 -30.64
CA LYS A 455 -28.13 -13.57 -29.35
C LYS A 455 -27.18 -13.92 -28.19
N TYR A 456 -25.91 -14.21 -28.48
CA TYR A 456 -24.88 -14.47 -27.47
C TYR A 456 -23.90 -13.30 -27.34
N LEU A 457 -24.15 -12.19 -28.03
CA LEU A 457 -23.31 -11.00 -28.03
C LEU A 457 -24.13 -9.82 -27.56
N GLU A 458 -23.61 -9.10 -26.57
CA GLU A 458 -24.15 -7.82 -26.13
C GLU A 458 -23.08 -6.74 -26.29
N PRO A 459 -23.43 -5.49 -26.58
CA PRO A 459 -22.48 -4.38 -26.56
C PRO A 459 -21.81 -4.26 -25.18
N GLU A 460 -20.52 -3.94 -25.15
CA GLU A 460 -19.76 -3.77 -23.92
C GLU A 460 -18.96 -2.47 -23.94
N VAL A 461 -19.08 -1.73 -22.83
CA VAL A 461 -18.20 -0.61 -22.52
C VAL A 461 -16.93 -1.17 -21.89
N HIS A 462 -15.88 -1.23 -22.69
CA HIS A 462 -14.57 -1.67 -22.26
C HIS A 462 -13.79 -0.59 -21.51
N SER A 463 -13.95 0.66 -21.93
CA SER A 463 -13.21 1.79 -21.38
C SER A 463 -14.08 3.02 -21.37
N LEU A 464 -14.13 3.74 -20.24
CA LEU A 464 -14.80 5.03 -20.17
C LEU A 464 -14.22 6.07 -21.14
N MET A 465 -13.00 5.83 -21.66
CA MET A 465 -12.38 6.69 -22.69
C MET A 465 -13.01 6.54 -24.08
N GLU A 466 -13.88 5.55 -24.31
CA GLU A 466 -14.59 5.37 -25.59
C GLU A 466 -15.99 6.01 -25.59
N ILE A 467 -16.41 6.56 -24.45
CA ILE A 467 -17.71 7.18 -24.27
C ILE A 467 -17.54 8.70 -24.33
N ASP A 468 -18.24 9.35 -25.27
CA ASP A 468 -18.20 10.81 -25.46
C ASP A 468 -19.34 11.58 -24.74
N GLY A 469 -20.22 10.88 -24.02
CA GLY A 469 -21.41 11.46 -23.39
C GLY A 469 -21.83 10.81 -22.07
N PHE A 470 -22.82 11.40 -21.40
CA PHE A 470 -23.40 10.82 -20.17
C PHE A 470 -24.44 9.72 -20.46
N THR A 471 -24.85 9.57 -21.72
CA THR A 471 -25.71 8.51 -22.20
C THR A 471 -24.87 7.62 -23.12
N VAL A 472 -25.01 6.30 -22.98
CA VAL A 472 -24.30 5.32 -23.80
C VAL A 472 -25.33 4.47 -24.53
N ALA A 473 -25.19 4.36 -25.84
CA ALA A 473 -25.98 3.51 -26.71
C ALA A 473 -25.14 2.32 -27.22
N PRO A 474 -25.77 1.21 -27.67
CA PRO A 474 -25.08 0.08 -28.28
C PRO A 474 -24.08 0.44 -29.37
N GLU A 475 -24.38 1.47 -30.16
CA GLU A 475 -23.58 1.91 -31.30
C GLU A 475 -22.27 2.60 -30.88
N ASP A 476 -22.22 3.09 -29.63
CA ASP A 476 -21.03 3.72 -29.05
C ASP A 476 -20.01 2.67 -28.57
N CYS A 477 -20.40 1.40 -28.47
CA CYS A 477 -19.56 0.33 -27.95
C CYS A 477 -18.69 -0.28 -29.06
N ALA A 478 -17.37 -0.12 -28.95
CA ALA A 478 -16.43 -0.69 -29.93
C ALA A 478 -16.28 -2.22 -29.80
N ARG A 479 -16.79 -2.81 -28.71
CA ARG A 479 -16.64 -4.24 -28.39
C ARG A 479 -17.98 -4.84 -27.99
N MET A 480 -18.03 -6.16 -28.10
CA MET A 480 -19.13 -6.98 -27.65
C MET A 480 -18.64 -7.89 -26.53
N ILE A 481 -19.50 -8.27 -25.59
CA ILE A 481 -19.27 -9.33 -24.62
C ILE A 481 -19.95 -10.63 -25.06
N LEU A 482 -19.20 -11.74 -25.00
CA LEU A 482 -19.74 -13.08 -25.23
C LEU A 482 -20.44 -13.61 -23.97
N LEU A 483 -21.76 -13.82 -24.05
CA LEU A 483 -22.60 -14.30 -22.96
C LEU A 483 -23.26 -15.63 -23.34
N VAL A 484 -22.71 -16.74 -22.85
CA VAL A 484 -23.25 -18.09 -23.08
C VAL A 484 -23.54 -18.78 -21.76
N ASN A 485 -24.82 -18.90 -21.41
CA ASN A 485 -25.28 -19.54 -20.18
C ASN A 485 -25.80 -20.99 -20.39
N LYS A 486 -25.57 -21.57 -21.57
CA LYS A 486 -26.04 -22.91 -21.94
C LYS A 486 -24.94 -23.96 -21.84
N LYS A 487 -25.32 -25.19 -21.48
CA LYS A 487 -24.44 -26.36 -21.55
C LYS A 487 -24.06 -26.65 -23.00
N LYS A 488 -22.83 -27.17 -23.24
CA LYS A 488 -22.35 -27.55 -24.58
C LYS A 488 -23.32 -28.47 -25.35
N SER A 489 -24.00 -29.38 -24.67
CA SER A 489 -25.00 -30.27 -25.29
C SER A 489 -26.17 -29.52 -25.93
N ALA A 490 -26.56 -28.36 -25.39
CA ALA A 490 -27.62 -27.51 -25.90
C ALA A 490 -27.14 -26.50 -26.97
N LEU A 491 -25.84 -26.50 -27.27
CA LEU A 491 -25.21 -25.64 -28.28
C LEU A 491 -24.81 -26.43 -29.53
N LYS A 492 -25.13 -27.73 -29.61
CA LYS A 492 -24.81 -28.55 -30.78
C LYS A 492 -25.36 -27.93 -32.05
N GLY A 493 -24.50 -27.80 -33.07
CA GLY A 493 -24.83 -27.17 -34.35
C GLY A 493 -24.76 -25.64 -34.38
N THR A 494 -24.47 -24.98 -33.26
CA THR A 494 -24.34 -23.52 -33.20
C THR A 494 -22.91 -23.06 -33.51
N TYR A 495 -22.77 -21.83 -33.99
CA TYR A 495 -21.48 -21.16 -34.13
C TYR A 495 -20.85 -20.86 -32.78
N ALA A 496 -21.65 -20.53 -31.77
CA ALA A 496 -21.18 -20.38 -30.40
C ALA A 496 -20.43 -21.62 -29.86
N LEU A 497 -20.90 -22.84 -30.13
CA LEU A 497 -20.17 -24.05 -29.73
C LEU A 497 -18.79 -24.13 -30.40
N LYS A 498 -18.74 -23.89 -31.72
CA LYS A 498 -17.47 -23.89 -32.48
C LYS A 498 -16.49 -22.83 -31.95
N TYR A 499 -17.01 -21.64 -31.60
CA TYR A 499 -16.21 -20.56 -31.01
C TYR A 499 -15.66 -20.97 -29.64
N LEU A 500 -16.49 -21.58 -28.78
CA LEU A 500 -16.07 -22.08 -27.47
C LEU A 500 -15.04 -23.22 -27.56
N GLU A 501 -15.17 -24.09 -28.56
CA GLU A 501 -14.21 -25.17 -28.82
C GLU A 501 -12.88 -24.62 -29.32
N TRP A 502 -12.89 -23.71 -30.28
CA TRP A 502 -11.68 -23.00 -30.75
C TRP A 502 -10.94 -22.30 -29.61
N GLY A 503 -11.67 -21.55 -28.76
CA GLY A 503 -11.07 -20.87 -27.62
C GLY A 503 -10.46 -21.83 -26.60
N GLY A 504 -11.06 -23.00 -26.41
CA GLY A 504 -10.54 -24.05 -25.53
C GLY A 504 -9.35 -24.81 -26.11
N GLU A 505 -9.30 -25.00 -27.44
CA GLU A 505 -8.19 -25.65 -28.14
C GLU A 505 -6.96 -24.74 -28.26
N ALA A 506 -7.16 -23.43 -28.42
CA ALA A 506 -6.09 -22.43 -28.40
C ALA A 506 -5.34 -22.35 -27.05
N GLU A 507 -5.92 -22.90 -25.97
CA GLU A 507 -5.26 -23.07 -24.66
C GLU A 507 -4.45 -24.39 -24.54
N HIS A 508 -4.44 -25.25 -25.57
CA HIS A 508 -3.71 -26.51 -25.58
C HIS A 508 -2.54 -26.62 -26.61
N PRO A 509 -1.55 -25.71 -26.62
CA PRO A 509 -0.18 -26.14 -26.79
C PRO A 509 0.35 -26.58 -25.42
N GLN A 510 0.63 -27.88 -25.27
CA GLN A 510 1.42 -28.53 -24.20
C GLN A 510 1.89 -27.61 -23.05
N VAL A 511 1.35 -27.84 -21.85
CA VAL A 511 1.78 -27.18 -20.61
C VAL A 511 3.27 -27.39 -20.36
N GLY A 512 4.07 -26.41 -20.78
CA GLY A 512 5.43 -26.17 -20.35
C GLY A 512 5.47 -24.82 -19.64
N ASN A 513 5.80 -24.84 -18.35
CA ASN A 513 6.03 -23.68 -17.48
C ASN A 513 6.41 -22.37 -18.20
N LEU A 514 5.47 -21.42 -18.31
CA LEU A 514 5.79 -20.03 -18.67
C LEU A 514 5.65 -19.13 -17.44
N ARG A 515 6.80 -18.94 -16.82
CA ARG A 515 7.15 -17.80 -15.98
C ARG A 515 6.79 -16.51 -16.72
N ARG A 516 6.15 -15.56 -16.00
CA ARG A 516 5.96 -14.17 -16.46
C ARG A 516 7.30 -13.59 -16.93
N ALA A 517 7.43 -13.35 -18.23
CA ALA A 517 8.57 -12.65 -18.80
C ALA A 517 8.29 -11.14 -18.83
N HIS A 518 9.12 -10.41 -18.10
CA HIS A 518 9.25 -8.95 -18.19
C HIS A 518 9.65 -8.53 -19.60
N HIS A 519 9.10 -7.41 -20.09
CA HIS A 519 9.58 -6.71 -21.27
C HIS A 519 11.07 -6.34 -21.14
N GLY A 520 11.89 -6.92 -22.01
CA GLY A 520 13.30 -6.57 -22.21
C GLY A 520 13.68 -6.77 -23.68
N ARG A 521 14.32 -5.75 -24.26
CA ARG A 521 14.77 -5.66 -25.67
C ARG A 521 15.70 -6.83 -26.09
N PRO A 522 15.75 -7.19 -27.39
CA PRO A 522 16.44 -8.40 -27.85
C PRO A 522 17.97 -8.24 -27.90
N ARG A 523 18.68 -9.29 -27.49
CA ARG A 523 20.09 -9.54 -27.83
C ARG A 523 20.25 -10.94 -28.43
N MET A 524 21.18 -11.02 -29.38
CA MET A 524 21.43 -12.07 -30.37
C MET A 524 21.74 -13.48 -29.81
N VAL A 525 21.42 -14.46 -30.65
CA VAL A 525 21.58 -15.93 -30.54
C VAL A 525 23.04 -16.38 -30.72
N ARG A 526 23.48 -17.42 -29.98
CA ARG A 526 24.30 -18.56 -30.46
C ARG A 526 24.10 -19.84 -29.59
N PRO A 527 24.33 -21.06 -30.12
CA PRO A 527 23.73 -22.33 -29.65
C PRO A 527 24.73 -23.32 -28.99
N ASP A 528 24.22 -24.28 -28.17
CA ASP A 528 24.41 -25.76 -28.28
C ASP A 528 24.20 -26.58 -26.97
N ARG A 529 23.27 -27.57 -27.06
CA ARG A 529 23.14 -28.95 -26.47
C ARG A 529 23.47 -29.29 -24.98
N PRO A 530 23.05 -30.47 -24.43
CA PRO A 530 21.83 -31.29 -24.61
C PRO A 530 21.13 -31.70 -23.26
N SER A 531 19.97 -32.37 -23.38
CA SER A 531 19.05 -32.87 -22.33
C SER A 531 19.60 -33.96 -21.38
N PRO A 532 18.91 -34.22 -20.25
CA PRO A 532 18.32 -35.56 -20.10
C PRO A 532 16.87 -35.63 -19.51
N ARG A 533 16.12 -36.56 -20.12
CA ARG A 533 14.98 -37.46 -19.75
C ARG A 533 14.10 -37.29 -18.48
N PRO A 534 12.86 -37.82 -18.52
CA PRO A 534 11.70 -37.33 -17.78
C PRO A 534 11.38 -38.13 -16.50
N CYS A 535 10.63 -37.51 -15.59
CA CYS A 535 9.92 -38.20 -14.51
C CYS A 535 8.46 -37.76 -14.45
N THR A 536 7.63 -38.75 -14.18
CA THR A 536 6.18 -38.86 -14.28
C THR A 536 5.42 -38.24 -13.11
N LEU A 537 4.10 -38.15 -13.28
CA LEU A 537 3.02 -37.86 -12.31
C LEU A 537 2.74 -36.38 -11.97
N ALA A 538 1.58 -35.88 -12.42
CA ALA A 538 0.40 -35.70 -11.55
C ALA A 538 -0.75 -35.01 -12.30
N GLN A 539 -1.85 -35.75 -12.46
CA GLN A 539 -3.17 -35.24 -12.82
C GLN A 539 -3.79 -34.48 -11.65
N GLY A 540 -4.57 -33.44 -11.94
CA GLY A 540 -5.62 -32.95 -11.05
C GLY A 540 -5.57 -31.45 -10.74
N LYS A 541 -6.39 -30.67 -11.46
CA LYS A 541 -7.15 -29.50 -10.97
C LYS A 541 -7.84 -28.77 -12.13
N ALA A 542 -9.11 -29.08 -12.35
CA ALA A 542 -10.01 -28.29 -13.19
C ALA A 542 -11.48 -28.46 -12.75
N ILE A 543 -11.79 -28.16 -11.48
CA ILE A 543 -13.17 -28.02 -10.99
C ILE A 543 -13.18 -26.90 -9.95
N SER A 544 -13.38 -25.65 -10.37
CA SER A 544 -13.68 -24.54 -9.45
C SER A 544 -14.35 -23.33 -10.08
N ALA A 545 -14.46 -23.22 -11.41
CA ALA A 545 -15.03 -22.03 -12.08
C ALA A 545 -16.53 -22.15 -12.41
N TYR A 546 -17.24 -23.18 -11.94
CA TYR A 546 -18.60 -23.50 -12.42
C TYR A 546 -19.73 -23.18 -11.42
N ARG A 547 -19.45 -22.54 -10.27
CA ARG A 547 -20.45 -22.37 -9.20
C ARG A 547 -21.01 -20.96 -8.99
N SER A 548 -20.54 -19.92 -9.68
CA SER A 548 -21.03 -18.54 -9.46
C SER A 548 -22.19 -18.10 -10.36
N CYS A 549 -22.71 -18.97 -11.24
CA CYS A 549 -23.85 -18.64 -12.12
C CYS A 549 -25.18 -19.30 -11.71
N GLN A 550 -25.33 -19.74 -10.46
CA GLN A 550 -26.60 -20.25 -9.95
C GLN A 550 -27.18 -19.30 -8.90
N SER A 551 -27.96 -18.33 -9.36
CA SER A 551 -29.13 -17.86 -8.61
C SER A 551 -30.28 -17.69 -9.61
N GLU A 552 -31.39 -18.35 -9.32
CA GLU A 552 -32.60 -18.42 -10.17
C GLU A 552 -33.28 -17.04 -10.27
N PRO A 553 -33.94 -16.72 -11.40
CA PRO A 553 -34.84 -15.58 -11.46
C PRO A 553 -36.23 -15.99 -10.96
N SER A 554 -36.66 -15.42 -9.83
CA SER A 554 -38.07 -15.45 -9.41
C SER A 554 -38.89 -14.44 -10.22
N ASP A 555 -39.94 -14.94 -10.87
CA ASP A 555 -40.98 -14.16 -11.55
C ASP A 555 -41.49 -12.97 -10.72
N ARG A 556 -41.30 -11.75 -11.21
CA ARG A 556 -42.19 -10.62 -10.89
C ARG A 556 -42.51 -9.79 -12.13
N LYS A 557 -43.81 -9.79 -12.44
CA LYS A 557 -44.51 -9.06 -13.48
C LYS A 557 -44.08 -7.60 -13.57
N LEU A 558 -43.76 -7.14 -14.78
CA LEU A 558 -43.69 -5.73 -15.13
C LEU A 558 -45.05 -5.07 -14.82
N SER A 559 -45.04 -4.07 -13.96
CA SER A 559 -46.10 -3.07 -13.90
C SER A 559 -45.58 -1.81 -14.60
N THR A 560 -46.43 -1.29 -15.47
CA THR A 560 -46.25 -0.13 -16.33
C THR A 560 -46.08 1.15 -15.52
N LEU A 561 -44.90 1.78 -15.56
CA LEU A 561 -44.73 3.17 -15.13
C LEU A 561 -44.91 4.10 -16.33
N ARG A 562 -45.99 4.88 -16.24
CA ARG A 562 -46.42 5.89 -17.20
C ARG A 562 -45.43 7.06 -17.23
N ASN A 563 -45.23 7.59 -18.44
CA ASN A 563 -44.61 8.88 -18.72
C ASN A 563 -45.11 9.99 -17.78
N ILE A 564 -44.17 10.71 -17.16
CA ILE A 564 -44.41 12.02 -16.55
C ILE A 564 -43.84 13.07 -17.52
N PRO A 565 -44.67 13.94 -18.12
CA PRO A 565 -44.15 15.01 -18.96
C PRO A 565 -43.57 16.15 -18.11
N ALA A 566 -42.40 16.63 -18.52
CA ALA A 566 -41.82 17.87 -18.03
C ALA A 566 -42.78 19.03 -18.30
N ARG A 567 -43.18 19.75 -17.25
CA ARG A 567 -43.79 21.08 -17.37
C ARG A 567 -42.73 22.13 -17.03
N CYS A 568 -42.38 22.91 -18.04
CA CYS A 568 -41.81 24.24 -17.87
C CYS A 568 -42.93 25.21 -17.47
N HIS A 569 -42.74 25.94 -16.38
CA HIS A 569 -43.27 27.27 -16.03
C HIS A 569 -42.44 27.69 -14.82
N GLY A 570 -41.95 28.91 -14.62
CA GLY A 570 -41.99 30.21 -15.29
C GLY A 570 -41.20 31.13 -14.37
#